data_AF-A0A1Z9N079-F1
#
_entry.id   AF-A0A1Z9N079-F1
#
_cell.length_a   1.000
_cell.length_b   1.000
_cell.length_c   1.000
_cell.angle_alpha   90.00
_cell.angle_beta   90.00
_cell.angle_gamma   90.00
#
_symmetry.space_group_name_H-M   'P 1'
#
loop_
_entity.id
_entity.type
_entity.pdbx_description
1 polymer ?
#
loop_
_entity_poly.entity_id
_entity_poly.type
_entity_poly.pdbx_seq_one_letter_code
_entity_poly.pdbx_strand_id
1 'polypeptide(L)'
;MNNFFKYIFSFILLLSVISCEEKISEGDIDNYKKVMDIRLGHLGNALIMQGRLLESYNLSSFRADEDHFKEAEEIIKDHLAKLGRPDELKKLNIPNKTKIKNLHLLIVESSELMISAMNTLEDQAWMGGSVGFAEVAVDKARFNFQTVIKDIYKPKEDVKPILEHKEYEIGEQPEKVFE
;
A
#
# COMPACT_ATOMS: atom_id res chain seq x y z
N MET A 1 -24.23 8.73 -48.39
CA MET A 1 -22.96 8.32 -47.76
C MET A 1 -22.29 9.41 -46.91
N ASN A 2 -22.62 10.70 -47.04
CA ASN A 2 -21.95 11.80 -46.32
C ASN A 2 -22.32 11.96 -44.82
N ASN A 3 -23.53 11.55 -44.40
CA ASN A 3 -23.95 11.74 -43.01
C ASN A 3 -23.31 10.72 -42.06
N PHE A 4 -23.11 9.47 -42.50
CA PHE A 4 -22.47 8.43 -41.68
C PHE A 4 -21.01 8.78 -41.33
N PHE A 5 -20.25 9.29 -42.30
CA PHE A 5 -18.88 9.79 -42.06
C PHE A 5 -18.84 11.00 -41.14
N LYS A 6 -19.84 11.91 -41.19
CA LYS A 6 -19.96 13.03 -40.23
C LYS A 6 -20.21 12.54 -38.81
N TYR A 7 -21.06 11.53 -38.62
CA TYR A 7 -21.31 10.98 -37.28
C TYR A 7 -20.10 10.24 -36.72
N ILE A 8 -19.37 9.48 -37.55
CA ILE A 8 -18.12 8.81 -37.14
C ILE A 8 -17.06 9.85 -36.78
N PHE A 9 -16.88 10.90 -37.59
CA PHE A 9 -15.89 11.93 -37.31
C PHE A 9 -16.24 12.73 -36.04
N SER A 10 -17.52 13.04 -35.82
CA SER A 10 -18.02 13.66 -34.58
C SER A 10 -17.77 12.76 -33.35
N PHE A 11 -18.00 11.45 -33.50
CA PHE A 11 -17.77 10.47 -32.43
C PHE A 11 -16.28 10.34 -32.08
N ILE A 12 -15.40 10.32 -33.08
CA ILE A 12 -13.94 10.31 -32.87
C ILE A 12 -13.47 11.62 -32.21
N LEU A 13 -14.03 12.77 -32.59
CA LEU A 13 -13.73 14.05 -31.96
C LEU A 13 -14.18 14.08 -30.49
N LEU A 14 -15.35 13.52 -30.17
CA LEU A 14 -15.86 13.37 -28.80
C LEU A 14 -14.99 12.44 -27.94
N LEU A 15 -14.45 11.36 -28.52
CA LEU A 15 -13.49 10.48 -27.83
C LEU A 15 -12.17 11.18 -27.52
N SER A 16 -11.73 12.10 -28.38
CA SER A 16 -10.47 12.83 -28.18
C SER A 16 -10.49 13.81 -26.98
N VAL A 17 -11.67 14.27 -26.54
CA VAL A 17 -11.81 15.15 -25.37
C VAL A 17 -11.74 14.38 -24.05
N ILE A 18 -12.00 13.08 -24.06
CA ILE A 18 -11.99 12.21 -22.86
C ILE A 18 -10.56 11.84 -22.47
N SER A 19 -9.60 11.91 -23.40
CA SER A 19 -8.23 11.46 -23.16
C SER A 19 -7.26 12.54 -22.69
N CYS A 20 -7.78 13.70 -22.24
CA CYS A 20 -6.93 14.72 -21.64
C CYS A 20 -6.49 14.24 -20.26
N GLU A 21 -5.30 13.63 -20.17
CA GLU A 21 -4.72 13.22 -18.90
C GLU A 21 -4.63 14.44 -17.98
N GLU A 22 -5.37 14.43 -16.87
CA GLU A 22 -5.43 15.56 -15.94
C GLU A 22 -4.03 15.77 -15.34
N LYS A 23 -3.33 16.78 -15.83
CA LYS A 23 -1.99 17.14 -15.37
C LYS A 23 -2.11 17.65 -13.93
N ILE A 24 -1.62 16.86 -12.98
CA ILE A 24 -1.56 17.26 -11.56
C ILE A 24 -0.56 18.40 -11.42
N SER A 25 -0.95 19.50 -10.76
CA SER A 25 -0.03 20.59 -10.46
C SER A 25 0.90 20.23 -9.29
N GLU A 26 2.07 20.86 -9.24
CA GLU A 26 3.01 20.65 -8.12
C GLU A 26 2.38 21.05 -6.78
N GLY A 27 1.59 22.14 -6.74
CA GLY A 27 0.85 22.55 -5.56
C GLY A 27 -0.20 21.55 -5.09
N ASP A 28 -0.86 20.83 -6.02
CA ASP A 28 -1.77 19.74 -5.64
C ASP A 28 -1.00 18.57 -5.01
N ILE A 29 0.17 18.21 -5.55
CA ILE A 29 1.04 17.16 -5.00
C ILE A 29 1.49 17.55 -3.59
N ASP A 30 1.98 18.77 -3.39
CA ASP A 30 2.48 19.23 -2.10
C ASP A 30 1.38 19.26 -1.04
N ASN A 31 0.17 19.67 -1.43
CA ASN A 31 -0.98 19.65 -0.52
C ASN A 31 -1.41 18.23 -0.15
N TYR A 32 -1.33 17.28 -1.09
CA TYR A 32 -1.57 15.87 -0.78
C TYR A 32 -0.51 15.30 0.18
N LYS A 33 0.78 15.60 -0.07
CA LYS A 33 1.91 15.17 0.78
C LYS A 33 1.79 15.68 2.21
N LYS A 34 1.39 16.94 2.42
CA LYS A 34 1.15 17.50 3.76
C LYS A 34 0.16 16.67 4.60
N VAL A 35 -0.82 16.05 3.95
CA VAL A 35 -1.82 15.22 4.63
C VAL A 35 -1.34 13.78 4.79
N MET A 36 -0.60 13.26 3.81
CA MET A 36 -0.36 11.84 3.65
C MET A 36 1.06 11.37 3.97
N ASP A 37 2.09 12.21 3.99
CA ASP A 37 3.50 11.78 4.15
C ASP A 37 3.70 10.92 5.41
N ILE A 38 3.28 11.42 6.56
CA ILE A 38 3.40 10.71 7.84
C ILE A 38 2.58 9.41 7.80
N ARG A 39 1.35 9.46 7.26
CA ARG A 39 0.45 8.32 7.18
C ARG A 39 1.01 7.21 6.28
N LEU A 40 1.60 7.58 5.15
CA LEU A 40 2.25 6.68 4.22
C LEU A 40 3.50 6.04 4.84
N GLY A 41 4.24 6.77 5.68
CA GLY A 41 5.29 6.19 6.51
C GLY A 41 4.77 5.07 7.41
N HIS A 42 3.63 5.28 8.08
CA HIS A 42 3.01 4.24 8.90
C HIS A 42 2.50 3.05 8.08
N LEU A 43 1.89 3.27 6.92
CA LEU A 43 1.49 2.20 6.02
C LEU A 43 2.69 1.37 5.53
N GLY A 44 3.79 2.02 5.13
CA GLY A 44 5.01 1.34 4.73
C GLY A 44 5.57 0.45 5.85
N ASN A 45 5.60 0.97 7.08
CA ASN A 45 6.05 0.21 8.25
C ASN A 45 5.14 -1.00 8.53
N ALA A 46 3.81 -0.81 8.49
CA ALA A 46 2.85 -1.90 8.66
C ALA A 46 3.04 -2.99 7.58
N LEU A 47 3.22 -2.61 6.31
CA LEU A 47 3.43 -3.54 5.19
C LEU A 47 4.68 -4.40 5.37
N ILE A 48 5.79 -3.78 5.80
CA ILE A 48 7.05 -4.50 6.04
C ILE A 48 6.88 -5.49 7.19
N MET A 49 6.31 -5.03 8.31
CA MET A 49 6.15 -5.85 9.50
C MET A 49 5.19 -7.02 9.27
N GLN A 50 4.03 -6.77 8.65
CA GLN A 50 3.06 -7.82 8.38
C GLN A 50 3.57 -8.85 7.36
N GLY A 51 4.34 -8.41 6.35
CA GLY A 51 5.02 -9.33 5.44
C GLY A 51 6.01 -10.25 6.14
N ARG A 52 6.82 -9.71 7.05
CA ARG A 52 7.77 -10.49 7.88
C ARG A 52 7.05 -11.44 8.83
N LEU A 53 5.91 -11.02 9.37
CA LEU A 53 5.08 -11.85 10.26
C LEU A 53 4.54 -13.08 9.52
N LEU A 54 4.03 -12.89 8.29
CA LEU A 54 3.58 -13.96 7.41
C LEU A 54 4.70 -14.93 7.05
N GLU A 55 5.88 -14.40 6.66
CA GLU A 55 7.05 -15.21 6.36
C GLU A 55 7.49 -16.05 7.57
N SER A 56 7.53 -15.43 8.75
CA SER A 56 7.87 -16.12 10.00
C SER A 56 6.87 -17.23 10.33
N TYR A 57 5.57 -16.97 10.17
CA TYR A 57 4.52 -17.99 10.36
C TYR A 57 4.72 -19.19 9.42
N ASN A 58 5.00 -18.95 8.14
CA ASN A 58 5.23 -20.02 7.18
C ASN A 58 6.49 -20.85 7.45
N LEU A 59 7.58 -20.20 7.88
CA LEU A 59 8.85 -20.86 8.18
C LEU A 59 8.83 -21.64 9.50
N SER A 60 8.03 -21.19 10.47
CA SER A 60 8.11 -21.64 11.86
C SER A 60 6.78 -22.13 12.43
N SER A 61 5.90 -22.70 11.60
CA SER A 61 4.53 -23.17 11.91
C SER A 61 4.35 -24.04 13.17
N PHE A 62 5.43 -24.32 13.91
CA PHE A 62 5.45 -25.04 15.17
C PHE A 62 6.03 -24.31 16.40
N ARG A 63 6.64 -23.11 16.34
CA ARG A 63 7.48 -22.64 17.47
C ARG A 63 7.74 -21.16 17.72
N ALA A 64 7.18 -20.18 17.01
CA ALA A 64 7.34 -18.80 17.50
C ALA A 64 6.42 -18.57 18.71
N ASP A 65 7.00 -18.03 19.79
CA ASP A 65 6.31 -17.77 21.05
C ASP A 65 5.10 -16.90 20.80
N GLU A 66 3.94 -17.34 21.28
CA GLU A 66 2.64 -16.71 21.08
C GLU A 66 2.66 -15.22 21.43
N ASP A 67 3.40 -14.87 22.48
CA ASP A 67 3.56 -13.51 22.95
C ASP A 67 4.32 -12.62 21.96
N HIS A 68 5.30 -13.16 21.23
CA HIS A 68 6.03 -12.41 20.21
C HIS A 68 5.18 -12.16 18.95
N PHE A 69 4.31 -13.10 18.57
CA PHE A 69 3.35 -12.86 17.49
C PHE A 69 2.37 -11.76 17.87
N LYS A 70 1.77 -11.85 19.05
CA LYS A 70 0.86 -10.82 19.58
C LYS A 70 1.51 -9.44 19.65
N GLU A 71 2.76 -9.37 20.14
CA GLU A 71 3.50 -8.11 20.20
C GLU A 71 3.68 -7.49 18.80
N ALA A 72 4.07 -8.31 17.81
CA ALA A 72 4.20 -7.86 16.43
C ALA A 72 2.85 -7.40 15.84
N GLU A 73 1.77 -8.13 16.09
CA GLU A 73 0.41 -7.75 15.67
C GLU A 73 -0.01 -6.39 16.26
N GLU A 74 0.21 -6.17 17.55
CA GLU A 74 -0.14 -4.91 18.22
C GLU A 74 0.67 -3.73 17.67
N ILE A 75 1.96 -3.92 17.37
CA ILE A 75 2.77 -2.89 16.71
C ILE A 75 2.20 -2.57 15.31
N ILE A 76 1.82 -3.59 14.54
CA ILE A 76 1.24 -3.37 13.21
C ILE A 76 -0.11 -2.64 13.34
N LYS A 77 -0.97 -3.01 14.29
CA LYS A 77 -2.23 -2.33 14.56
C LYS A 77 -2.03 -0.87 14.92
N ASP A 78 -1.03 -0.54 15.74
CA ASP A 78 -0.68 0.84 16.08
C ASP A 78 -0.28 1.65 14.83
N HIS A 79 0.52 1.06 13.94
CA HIS A 79 0.82 1.68 12.65
C HIS A 79 -0.42 1.86 11.76
N LEU A 80 -1.32 0.88 11.68
CA LEU A 80 -2.57 0.99 10.92
C LEU A 80 -3.52 2.05 11.52
N ALA A 81 -3.56 2.18 12.85
CA ALA A 81 -4.30 3.24 13.52
C ALA A 81 -3.74 4.63 13.18
N LYS A 82 -2.40 4.79 13.17
CA LYS A 82 -1.73 6.04 12.79
C LYS A 82 -1.85 6.37 11.31
N LEU A 83 -1.92 5.37 10.43
CA LEU A 83 -2.34 5.55 9.04
C LEU A 83 -3.74 6.16 8.98
N GLY A 84 -4.68 5.64 9.78
CA GLY A 84 -6.08 6.06 9.85
C GLY A 84 -7.01 4.98 9.31
N ARG A 85 -8.23 4.90 9.88
CA ARG A 85 -9.22 3.90 9.46
C ARG A 85 -9.70 4.16 8.02
N PRO A 86 -10.12 3.14 7.25
CA PRO A 86 -10.57 3.33 5.88
C PRO A 86 -11.65 4.41 5.70
N ASP A 87 -12.62 4.48 6.62
CA ASP A 87 -13.69 5.47 6.57
C ASP A 87 -13.22 6.90 6.95
N GLU A 88 -12.20 7.02 7.80
CA GLU A 88 -11.54 8.28 8.12
C GLU A 88 -10.68 8.76 6.95
N LEU A 89 -9.91 7.85 6.34
CA LEU A 89 -9.12 8.12 5.15
C LEU A 89 -10.01 8.64 4.01
N LYS A 90 -11.18 8.03 3.79
CA LYS A 90 -12.16 8.49 2.78
C LYS A 90 -12.66 9.93 3.03
N LYS A 91 -12.61 10.42 4.26
CA LYS A 91 -13.08 11.77 4.66
C LYS A 91 -11.97 12.81 4.70
N LEU A 92 -10.71 12.43 4.44
CA LEU A 92 -9.59 13.36 4.45
C LEU A 92 -9.78 14.48 3.43
N ASN A 93 -9.44 15.70 3.83
CA ASN A 93 -9.44 16.85 2.93
C ASN A 93 -8.21 16.79 2.02
N ILE A 94 -8.37 16.15 0.86
CA ILE A 94 -7.35 16.01 -0.18
C ILE A 94 -7.67 16.90 -1.39
N PRO A 95 -6.68 17.27 -2.20
CA PRO A 95 -6.91 18.01 -3.43
C PRO A 95 -7.98 17.38 -4.33
N ASN A 96 -8.90 18.21 -4.84
CA ASN A 96 -10.03 17.77 -5.64
C ASN A 96 -9.64 17.51 -7.10
N LYS A 97 -8.69 16.60 -7.31
CA LYS A 97 -8.20 16.14 -8.63
C LYS A 97 -8.48 14.66 -8.80
N THR A 98 -8.97 14.27 -9.98
CA THR A 98 -9.41 12.89 -10.22
C THR A 98 -8.25 11.91 -10.01
N LYS A 99 -7.08 12.25 -10.55
CA LYS A 99 -5.87 11.43 -10.40
C LYS A 99 -5.43 11.28 -8.95
N ILE A 100 -5.47 12.36 -8.14
CA ILE A 100 -5.15 12.30 -6.70
C ILE A 100 -6.17 11.47 -5.94
N LYS A 101 -7.46 11.63 -6.22
CA LYS A 101 -8.51 10.82 -5.58
C LYS A 101 -8.33 9.33 -5.88
N ASN A 102 -8.00 8.99 -7.13
CA ASN A 102 -7.76 7.60 -7.52
C ASN A 102 -6.55 7.01 -6.78
N LEU A 103 -5.45 7.75 -6.69
CA LEU A 103 -4.27 7.33 -5.90
C LEU A 103 -4.61 7.19 -4.42
N HIS A 104 -5.39 8.11 -3.86
CA HIS A 104 -5.84 8.04 -2.47
C HIS A 104 -6.71 6.81 -2.20
N LEU A 105 -7.58 6.44 -3.13
CA LEU A 105 -8.40 5.22 -3.02
C LEU A 105 -7.55 3.94 -2.95
N LEU A 106 -6.38 3.91 -3.62
CA LEU A 106 -5.45 2.77 -3.48
C LEU A 106 -4.90 2.66 -2.05
N ILE A 107 -4.67 3.78 -1.36
CA ILE A 107 -4.23 3.80 0.04
C ILE A 107 -5.35 3.34 0.98
N VAL A 108 -6.57 3.80 0.72
CA VAL A 108 -7.77 3.34 1.44
C VAL A 108 -7.94 1.83 1.28
N GLU A 109 -7.85 1.31 0.06
CA GLU A 109 -7.92 -0.12 -0.22
C GLU A 109 -6.77 -0.87 0.46
N SER A 110 -5.56 -0.31 0.49
CA SER A 110 -4.43 -0.91 1.21
C SER A 110 -4.71 -1.04 2.70
N SER A 111 -5.32 -0.01 3.32
CA SER A 111 -5.74 -0.08 4.73
C SER A 111 -6.76 -1.21 4.96
N GLU A 112 -7.77 -1.33 4.09
CA GLU A 112 -8.79 -2.38 4.17
C GLU A 112 -8.18 -3.79 4.04
N LEU A 113 -7.26 -3.97 3.08
CA LEU A 113 -6.55 -5.22 2.85
C LEU A 113 -5.65 -5.60 4.02
N MET A 114 -4.89 -4.65 4.56
CA MET A 114 -3.99 -4.89 5.70
C MET A 114 -4.74 -5.29 6.96
N ILE A 115 -5.86 -4.62 7.25
CA ILE A 115 -6.75 -5.00 8.35
C ILE A 115 -7.31 -6.41 8.13
N SER A 116 -7.76 -6.73 6.91
CA SER A 116 -8.31 -8.05 6.59
C SER A 116 -7.27 -9.16 6.72
N ALA A 117 -6.05 -8.89 6.26
CA ALA A 117 -4.92 -9.80 6.41
C ALA A 117 -4.54 -10.00 7.88
N MET A 118 -4.63 -8.96 8.71
CA MET A 118 -4.34 -9.06 10.15
C MET A 118 -5.37 -9.94 10.85
N ASN A 119 -6.65 -9.69 10.61
CA ASN A 119 -7.72 -10.52 11.18
C ASN A 119 -7.59 -11.99 10.74
N THR A 120 -7.17 -12.23 9.49
CA THR A 120 -6.92 -13.59 9.01
C THR A 120 -5.72 -14.23 9.72
N LEU A 121 -4.64 -13.48 9.93
CA LEU A 121 -3.49 -13.96 10.69
C LEU A 121 -3.88 -14.32 12.12
N GLU A 122 -4.61 -13.45 12.80
CA GLU A 122 -5.14 -13.72 14.13
C GLU A 122 -5.95 -15.02 14.10
N ASP A 123 -7.03 -15.08 13.32
CA ASP A 123 -7.92 -16.24 13.27
C ASP A 123 -7.21 -17.56 12.92
N GLN A 124 -6.24 -17.53 12.00
CA GLN A 124 -5.57 -18.73 11.50
C GLN A 124 -4.34 -19.14 12.33
N ALA A 125 -3.62 -18.20 12.95
CA ALA A 125 -2.50 -18.50 13.82
C ALA A 125 -2.93 -19.30 15.05
N TRP A 126 -4.14 -19.08 15.55
CA TRP A 126 -4.73 -19.87 16.65
C TRP A 126 -5.20 -21.26 16.22
N MET A 127 -5.59 -21.42 14.95
CA MET A 127 -6.23 -22.64 14.45
C MET A 127 -5.32 -23.50 13.57
N GLY A 128 -4.06 -23.09 13.33
CA GLY A 128 -3.11 -23.78 12.47
C GLY A 128 -3.56 -23.85 11.00
N GLY A 129 -4.35 -22.87 10.57
CA GLY A 129 -4.94 -22.84 9.23
C GLY A 129 -4.08 -22.13 8.18
N SER A 130 -4.60 -22.04 6.96
CA SER A 130 -3.88 -21.43 5.83
C SER A 130 -3.97 -19.91 5.86
N VAL A 131 -2.83 -19.23 5.72
CA VAL A 131 -2.72 -17.77 5.66
C VAL A 131 -2.66 -17.22 4.23
N GLY A 132 -2.94 -18.04 3.21
CA GLY A 132 -2.78 -17.65 1.80
C GLY A 132 -3.62 -16.43 1.37
N PHE A 133 -4.78 -16.23 2.00
CA PHE A 133 -5.55 -15.00 1.80
C PHE A 133 -4.81 -13.75 2.33
N ALA A 134 -4.19 -13.85 3.50
CA ALA A 134 -3.43 -12.75 4.10
C ALA A 134 -2.20 -12.38 3.26
N GLU A 135 -1.51 -13.37 2.70
CA GLU A 135 -0.39 -13.15 1.77
C GLU A 135 -0.81 -12.34 0.55
N VAL A 136 -1.87 -12.79 -0.15
CA VAL A 136 -2.39 -12.11 -1.35
C VAL A 136 -2.87 -10.69 -1.01
N ALA A 137 -3.50 -10.50 0.15
CA ALA A 137 -3.95 -9.19 0.59
C ALA A 137 -2.78 -8.24 0.88
N VAL A 138 -1.72 -8.71 1.56
CA VAL A 138 -0.51 -7.92 1.83
C VAL A 138 0.22 -7.57 0.53
N ASP A 139 0.32 -8.49 -0.41
CA ASP A 139 0.94 -8.24 -1.72
C ASP A 139 0.18 -7.20 -2.53
N LYS A 140 -1.16 -7.29 -2.54
CA LYS A 140 -2.00 -6.30 -3.21
C LYS A 140 -1.91 -4.93 -2.54
N ALA A 141 -1.90 -4.86 -1.21
CA ALA A 141 -1.70 -3.62 -0.46
C ALA A 141 -0.31 -3.01 -0.74
N ARG A 142 0.72 -3.85 -0.85
CA ARG A 142 2.08 -3.43 -1.23
C ARG A 142 2.12 -2.84 -2.64
N PHE A 143 1.49 -3.50 -3.61
CA PHE A 143 1.41 -3.01 -4.99
C PHE A 143 0.72 -1.64 -5.08
N ASN A 144 -0.40 -1.50 -4.37
CA ASN A 144 -1.15 -0.24 -4.28
C ASN A 144 -0.28 0.88 -3.68
N PHE A 145 0.37 0.61 -2.55
CA PHE A 145 1.29 1.56 -1.91
C PHE A 145 2.42 1.98 -2.86
N GLN A 146 3.09 1.02 -3.50
CA GLN A 146 4.18 1.31 -4.44
C GLN A 146 3.73 2.16 -5.63
N THR A 147 2.53 1.90 -6.15
CA THR A 147 1.93 2.71 -7.22
C THR A 147 1.80 4.17 -6.80
N VAL A 148 1.26 4.41 -5.60
CA VAL A 148 1.13 5.77 -5.06
C VAL A 148 2.48 6.43 -4.84
N ILE A 149 3.46 5.71 -4.30
CA ILE A 149 4.81 6.27 -4.10
C ILE A 149 5.45 6.68 -5.43
N LYS A 150 5.35 5.82 -6.46
CA LYS A 150 5.90 6.11 -7.79
C LYS A 150 5.25 7.34 -8.42
N ASP A 151 3.93 7.48 -8.33
CA ASP A 151 3.21 8.57 -8.98
C ASP A 151 3.34 9.91 -8.26
N ILE A 152 3.36 9.91 -6.91
CA ILE A 152 3.39 11.13 -6.09
C ILE A 152 4.82 11.62 -5.83
N TYR A 153 5.77 10.71 -5.59
CA TYR A 153 7.14 11.08 -5.18
C TYR A 153 8.14 10.94 -6.31
N LYS A 154 7.81 10.18 -7.38
CA LYS A 154 8.68 9.96 -8.54
C LYS A 154 10.15 9.75 -8.13
N PRO A 155 10.42 8.74 -7.28
CA PRO A 155 11.79 8.48 -6.85
C PRO A 155 12.69 8.30 -8.08
N LYS A 156 13.90 8.86 -8.02
CA LYS A 156 14.85 8.87 -9.15
C LYS A 156 15.34 7.46 -9.54
N GLU A 157 15.11 6.48 -8.69
CA GLU A 157 15.47 5.08 -8.88
C GLU A 157 14.22 4.20 -8.76
N ASP A 158 14.19 3.12 -9.53
CA ASP A 158 13.18 2.07 -9.35
C ASP A 158 13.28 1.52 -7.93
N VAL A 159 12.25 1.75 -7.12
CA VAL A 159 12.09 1.11 -5.81
C VAL A 159 11.83 -0.37 -6.05
N LYS A 160 12.90 -1.13 -6.23
CA LYS A 160 12.84 -2.59 -6.29
C LYS A 160 12.58 -3.10 -4.87
N PRO A 161 11.63 -4.03 -4.67
CA PRO A 161 11.58 -4.78 -3.42
C PRO A 161 12.96 -5.41 -3.22
N ILE A 162 13.54 -5.22 -2.04
CA ILE A 162 14.72 -5.99 -1.64
C ILE A 162 14.21 -7.42 -1.43
N LEU A 163 14.41 -8.27 -2.44
CA LEU A 163 14.02 -9.69 -2.41
C LEU A 163 15.07 -10.56 -1.73
N GLU A 164 16.31 -10.07 -1.65
CA GLU A 164 17.43 -10.76 -1.02
C GLU A 164 17.74 -10.08 0.31
N HIS A 165 17.39 -10.75 1.41
CA HIS A 165 17.82 -10.35 2.73
C HIS A 165 19.25 -10.82 2.94
N LYS A 166 20.14 -9.92 3.38
CA LYS A 166 21.48 -10.32 3.83
C LYS A 166 21.31 -11.23 5.03
N GLU A 167 21.63 -12.51 4.88
CA GLU A 167 21.75 -13.42 6.01
C GLU A 167 22.94 -12.96 6.86
N TYR A 168 22.67 -12.71 8.14
CA TYR A 168 23.70 -12.34 9.11
C TYR A 168 24.16 -13.61 9.82
N GLU A 169 25.47 -13.79 9.97
CA GLU A 169 25.98 -14.86 10.83
C GLU A 169 25.58 -14.62 12.30
N ILE A 170 25.41 -15.69 13.07
CA ILE A 170 25.01 -15.60 14.49
C ILE A 170 26.03 -14.75 15.25
N GLY A 171 25.62 -13.53 15.64
CA GLY A 171 26.47 -12.57 16.35
C GLY A 171 26.75 -11.27 15.59
N GLU A 172 26.40 -11.17 14.30
CA GLU A 172 26.49 -9.92 13.54
C GLU A 172 25.30 -9.00 13.85
N GLN A 173 25.59 -7.73 14.15
CA GLN A 173 24.58 -6.69 14.21
C GLN A 173 24.49 -5.98 12.85
N PRO A 174 23.28 -5.70 12.34
CA PRO A 174 23.11 -4.96 11.10
C PRO A 174 23.72 -3.56 11.24
N GLU A 175 24.53 -3.15 10.27
CA GLU A 175 25.07 -1.80 10.22
C GLU A 175 23.91 -0.79 10.18
N LYS A 176 24.00 0.24 11.02
CA LYS A 176 23.01 1.33 11.04
C LYS A 176 23.13 2.14 9.76
N VAL A 177 22.30 1.85 8.77
CA VAL A 177 22.22 2.64 7.54
C VAL A 177 21.29 3.84 7.76
N PHE A 178 21.68 4.79 8.61
CA PHE A 178 21.11 6.15 8.62
C PHE A 178 22.12 7.14 9.23
N GLU A 179 22.82 7.88 8.37
CA GLU A 179 23.24 9.28 8.58
C GLU A 179 22.43 10.17 7.62
#